data_AF-A0A1G5TBE5-F1
#
_entry.id   AF-A0A1G5TBE5-F1
#
_cell.length_a   1.000
_cell.length_b   1.000
_cell.length_c   1.000
_cell.angle_alpha   90.00
_cell.angle_beta   90.00
_cell.angle_gamma   90.00
#
_symmetry.space_group_name_H-M   'P 1'
#
loop_
_entity.id
_entity.type
_entity.pdbx_description
1 polymer ?
#
loop_
_entity_poly.entity_id
_entity_poly.type
_entity_poly.pdbx_seq_one_letter_code
_entity_poly.pdbx_strand_id
1 'polypeptide(L)'
;MGDAAEVELFGNDDWSVQAEGIEHRETGYFIARTALAMRRAEGLWDWPLQMAEKRWCRPSLFREAFLAALDRFGIPRDAELIRSFALGYGIRAVVSPAAETFVSLGDMLRPREMVEPARMPQRPARVLAAAGA
;
A
#
# COMPACT_ATOMS: atom_id res chain seq x y z
N MET A 1 -15.85 -35.66 9.96
CA MET A 1 -17.31 -35.56 10.09
C MET A 1 -17.71 -34.45 9.16
N GLY A 2 -18.01 -34.81 7.90
CA GLY A 2 -18.38 -33.86 6.87
C GLY A 2 -19.86 -33.54 7.02
N ASP A 3 -20.15 -32.27 7.17
CA ASP A 3 -21.43 -31.69 6.80
C ASP A 3 -21.11 -30.59 5.80
N ALA A 4 -21.98 -30.37 4.84
CA ALA A 4 -21.69 -29.76 3.56
C ALA A 4 -20.81 -28.51 3.68
N ALA A 5 -19.76 -28.42 2.87
CA ALA A 5 -19.37 -27.11 2.39
C ALA A 5 -20.61 -26.56 1.67
N GLU A 6 -21.46 -25.82 2.39
CA GLU A 6 -22.26 -24.77 1.79
C GLU A 6 -21.32 -24.09 0.81
N VAL A 7 -21.63 -24.21 -0.49
CA VAL A 7 -20.66 -24.07 -1.58
C VAL A 7 -19.72 -22.90 -1.29
N GLU A 8 -18.51 -23.23 -0.85
CA GLU A 8 -17.57 -22.20 -0.43
C GLU A 8 -17.24 -21.38 -1.67
N LEU A 9 -17.65 -20.10 -1.62
CA LEU A 9 -17.52 -19.16 -2.72
C LEU A 9 -16.12 -18.54 -2.74
N PHE A 10 -15.48 -18.47 -1.57
CA PHE A 10 -14.11 -18.01 -1.38
C PHE A 10 -13.58 -18.51 -0.03
N GLY A 11 -12.27 -18.76 0.07
CA GLY A 11 -11.65 -19.18 1.30
C GLY A 11 -10.20 -18.72 1.42
N ASN A 12 -9.80 -18.25 2.60
CA ASN A 12 -8.40 -18.07 3.00
C ASN A 12 -8.13 -18.77 4.34
N ASP A 13 -6.94 -18.59 4.91
CA ASP A 13 -6.49 -19.29 6.13
C ASP A 13 -7.46 -19.14 7.32
N ASP A 14 -8.06 -17.96 7.47
CA ASP A 14 -8.90 -17.64 8.64
C ASP A 14 -10.40 -17.61 8.30
N TRP A 15 -10.77 -17.38 7.05
CA TRP A 15 -12.15 -17.10 6.65
C TRP A 15 -12.66 -17.95 5.49
N SER A 16 -13.95 -18.24 5.52
CA SER A 16 -14.73 -18.88 4.47
C SER A 16 -15.90 -17.97 4.10
N VAL A 17 -16.16 -17.81 2.81
CA VAL A 17 -17.34 -17.09 2.27
C VAL A 17 -18.29 -18.15 1.73
N GLN A 18 -19.49 -18.18 2.28
CA GLN A 18 -20.56 -19.12 1.92
C GLN A 18 -21.73 -18.34 1.29
N ALA A 19 -22.79 -19.01 0.88
CA ALA A 19 -23.95 -18.33 0.28
C ALA A 19 -24.64 -17.36 1.26
N GLU A 20 -24.66 -17.74 2.55
CA GLU A 20 -25.40 -17.04 3.59
C GLU A 20 -24.56 -16.01 4.34
N GLY A 21 -23.24 -15.95 4.13
CA GLY A 21 -22.38 -15.03 4.87
C GLY A 21 -20.90 -15.38 4.81
N ILE A 22 -20.15 -14.90 5.82
CA ILE A 22 -18.75 -15.22 6.01
C ILE A 22 -18.52 -15.80 7.39
N GLU A 23 -17.66 -16.82 7.48
CA GLU A 23 -17.38 -17.56 8.71
C GLU A 23 -15.87 -17.58 8.99
N HIS A 24 -15.49 -17.34 10.25
CA HIS A 24 -14.13 -17.54 10.72
C HIS A 24 -13.90 -19.02 11.08
N ARG A 25 -12.93 -19.66 10.42
CA ARG A 25 -12.74 -21.12 10.47
C ARG A 25 -12.40 -21.67 11.86
N GLU A 26 -11.59 -20.95 12.63
CA GLU A 26 -11.14 -21.43 13.95
C GLU A 26 -12.16 -21.17 15.05
N THR A 27 -12.87 -20.04 14.98
CA THR A 27 -13.78 -19.61 16.06
C THR A 27 -15.25 -19.93 15.77
N GLY A 28 -15.59 -20.30 14.53
CA GLY A 28 -16.96 -20.44 14.07
C GLY A 28 -17.73 -19.12 14.04
N TYR A 29 -17.03 -17.98 14.08
CA TYR A 29 -17.69 -16.68 14.13
C TYR A 29 -18.30 -16.35 12.76
N PHE A 30 -19.63 -16.22 12.73
CA PHE A 30 -20.37 -16.02 11.49
C PHE A 30 -20.92 -14.59 11.38
N ILE A 31 -20.78 -14.01 10.19
CA ILE A 31 -21.38 -12.74 9.80
C ILE A 31 -22.34 -13.00 8.63
N ALA A 32 -23.63 -12.83 8.90
CA ALA A 32 -24.66 -13.03 7.91
C ALA A 32 -24.51 -12.05 6.74
N ARG A 33 -24.83 -12.52 5.54
CA ARG A 33 -24.83 -11.75 4.29
C ARG A 33 -25.63 -10.45 4.42
N THR A 34 -26.81 -10.53 5.05
CA THR A 34 -27.68 -9.38 5.29
C THR A 34 -27.06 -8.34 6.22
N ALA A 35 -26.13 -8.76 7.07
CA ALA A 35 -25.42 -7.88 7.99
C ALA A 35 -24.20 -7.21 7.35
N LEU A 36 -23.65 -7.73 6.25
CA LEU A 36 -22.39 -7.23 5.66
C LEU A 36 -22.45 -5.75 5.28
N ALA A 37 -23.60 -5.26 4.81
CA ALA A 37 -23.80 -3.87 4.41
C ALA A 37 -24.18 -2.93 5.57
N MET A 38 -24.27 -3.44 6.81
CA MET A 38 -24.68 -2.64 7.97
C MET A 38 -23.74 -1.47 8.22
N ARG A 39 -24.35 -0.33 8.56
CA ARG A 39 -23.69 0.93 8.84
C ARG A 39 -23.91 1.37 10.28
N ARG A 40 -22.92 2.06 10.84
CA ARG A 40 -23.05 2.80 12.09
C ARG A 40 -23.76 4.13 11.86
N ALA A 41 -24.13 4.79 12.96
CA ALA A 41 -24.79 6.09 12.92
C ALA A 41 -23.97 7.16 12.17
N GLU A 42 -22.63 7.03 12.18
CA GLU A 42 -21.73 7.95 11.47
C GLU A 42 -21.58 7.66 9.96
N GLY A 43 -22.27 6.66 9.41
CA GLY A 43 -22.17 6.25 7.99
C GLY A 43 -21.03 5.27 7.68
N LEU A 44 -20.21 4.95 8.67
CA LEU A 44 -19.15 3.94 8.57
C LEU A 44 -19.70 2.53 8.50
N TRP A 45 -18.97 1.62 7.85
CA TRP A 45 -19.29 0.19 7.86
C TRP A 45 -19.06 -0.41 9.25
N ASP A 46 -20.03 -1.19 9.72
CA ASP A 46 -20.00 -1.72 11.07
C ASP A 46 -18.97 -2.84 11.24
N TRP A 47 -18.99 -3.83 10.34
CA TRP A 47 -18.16 -5.03 10.45
C TRP A 47 -16.65 -4.80 10.41
N PRO A 48 -16.09 -3.94 9.54
CA PRO A 48 -14.66 -3.60 9.60
C PRO A 48 -14.23 -3.03 10.95
N LEU A 49 -15.09 -2.23 11.60
CA LEU A 49 -14.79 -1.67 12.92
C LEU A 49 -14.94 -2.73 14.02
N GLN A 50 -16.04 -3.50 13.99
CA GLN A 50 -16.31 -4.53 14.99
C GLN A 50 -15.26 -5.64 14.98
N MET A 51 -14.77 -6.03 13.80
CA MET A 51 -13.73 -7.05 13.67
C MET A 51 -12.36 -6.55 14.10
N ALA A 52 -12.07 -5.25 13.97
CA ALA A 52 -10.84 -4.68 14.46
C ALA A 52 -10.70 -4.69 15.99
N GLU A 53 -11.81 -4.72 16.72
CA GLU A 53 -11.81 -4.86 18.18
C GLU A 53 -11.46 -6.30 18.63
N LYS A 54 -11.46 -7.27 17.72
CA LYS A 54 -11.25 -8.69 18.04
C LYS A 54 -9.79 -9.07 17.88
N ARG A 55 -9.13 -9.45 18.98
CA ARG A 55 -7.71 -9.84 19.00
C ARG A 55 -7.36 -11.03 18.11
N TRP A 56 -8.32 -11.91 17.84
CA TRP A 56 -8.16 -13.06 16.97
C TRP A 56 -8.31 -12.73 15.48
N CYS A 57 -8.89 -11.57 15.14
CA CYS A 57 -9.14 -11.20 13.75
C CYS A 57 -7.88 -10.61 13.11
N ARG A 58 -7.32 -11.32 12.12
CA ARG A 58 -6.19 -10.82 11.34
C ARG A 58 -6.68 -9.83 10.28
N PRO A 59 -6.25 -8.56 10.30
CA PRO A 59 -6.83 -7.51 9.45
C PRO A 59 -6.76 -7.80 7.95
N SER A 60 -5.63 -8.35 7.48
CA SER A 60 -5.41 -8.64 6.06
C SER A 60 -6.33 -9.73 5.54
N LEU A 61 -6.46 -10.83 6.30
CA LEU A 61 -7.29 -11.99 5.92
C LEU A 61 -8.77 -11.66 6.00
N PHE A 62 -9.20 -10.91 7.02
CA PHE A 62 -10.59 -10.45 7.07
C PHE A 62 -10.90 -9.49 5.92
N ARG A 63 -10.02 -8.52 5.62
CA ARG A 63 -10.23 -7.58 4.52
C ARG A 63 -10.41 -8.32 3.19
N GLU A 64 -9.57 -9.30 2.91
CA GLU A 64 -9.66 -10.12 1.69
C GLU A 64 -11.00 -10.83 1.59
N ALA A 65 -11.40 -11.59 2.62
CA ALA A 65 -12.65 -12.33 2.64
C ALA A 65 -13.88 -11.41 2.58
N PHE A 66 -13.85 -10.28 3.30
CA PHE A 66 -14.92 -9.29 3.28
C PHE A 66 -15.10 -8.68 1.89
N LEU A 67 -14.00 -8.30 1.23
CA LEU A 67 -14.06 -7.77 -0.12
C LEU A 67 -14.57 -8.82 -1.12
N ALA A 68 -14.12 -10.07 -1.03
CA ALA A 68 -14.62 -11.16 -1.86
C ALA A 68 -16.13 -11.38 -1.67
N ALA A 69 -16.62 -11.31 -0.43
CA ALA A 69 -18.04 -11.39 -0.11
C ALA A 69 -18.85 -10.24 -0.72
N LEU A 70 -18.37 -8.98 -0.61
CA LEU A 70 -19.06 -7.84 -1.22
C LEU A 70 -19.19 -7.99 -2.73
N ASP A 71 -18.13 -8.40 -3.42
CA ASP A 71 -18.16 -8.66 -4.88
C ASP A 71 -19.15 -9.77 -5.21
N ARG A 72 -19.11 -10.87 -4.46
CA ARG A 72 -19.95 -12.04 -4.72
C ARG A 72 -21.44 -11.78 -4.49
N PHE A 73 -21.76 -10.92 -3.53
CA PHE A 73 -23.13 -10.57 -3.17
C PHE A 73 -23.65 -9.31 -3.88
N GLY A 74 -22.81 -8.64 -4.68
CA GLY A 74 -23.17 -7.43 -5.40
C GLY A 74 -23.39 -6.22 -4.50
N ILE A 75 -22.71 -6.17 -3.35
CA ILE A 75 -22.82 -5.05 -2.41
C ILE A 75 -21.83 -3.96 -2.86
N PRO A 76 -22.31 -2.74 -3.20
CA PRO A 76 -21.44 -1.69 -3.70
C PRO A 76 -20.47 -1.20 -2.62
N ARG A 77 -19.22 -1.01 -3.04
CA ARG A 77 -18.17 -0.42 -2.24
C ARG A 77 -18.20 1.09 -2.40
N ASP A 78 -18.01 1.81 -1.30
CA ASP A 78 -17.94 3.27 -1.28
C ASP A 78 -16.68 3.76 -0.58
N ALA A 79 -16.48 5.08 -0.58
CA ALA A 79 -15.32 5.70 0.08
C ALA A 79 -15.29 5.43 1.59
N GLU A 80 -16.47 5.31 2.23
CA GLU A 80 -16.56 5.03 3.66
C GLU A 80 -16.08 3.62 4.01
N LEU A 81 -16.11 2.64 3.09
CA LEU A 81 -15.53 1.32 3.31
C LEU A 81 -14.03 1.40 3.61
N ILE A 82 -13.29 2.15 2.78
CA ILE A 82 -11.85 2.35 2.96
C ILE A 82 -11.58 3.04 4.29
N ARG A 83 -12.41 4.04 4.63
CA ARG A 83 -12.31 4.77 5.90
C ARG A 83 -12.56 3.86 7.10
N SER A 84 -13.54 2.98 7.05
CA SER A 84 -13.83 2.01 8.12
C SER A 84 -12.67 1.05 8.36
N PHE A 85 -12.03 0.55 7.29
CA PHE A 85 -10.83 -0.28 7.45
C PHE A 85 -9.65 0.51 8.03
N ALA A 86 -9.43 1.75 7.58
CA ALA A 86 -8.35 2.60 8.08
C ALA A 86 -8.52 2.97 9.56
N LEU A 87 -9.76 3.19 10.00
CA LEU A 87 -10.07 3.50 11.40
C LEU A 87 -9.99 2.27 12.30
N GLY A 88 -10.54 1.13 11.87
CA GLY A 88 -10.54 -0.08 12.69
C GLY A 88 -9.13 -0.64 12.87
N TYR A 89 -8.39 -0.84 11.77
CA TYR A 89 -7.12 -1.57 11.80
C TYR A 89 -5.89 -0.67 11.84
N GLY A 90 -6.10 0.64 11.92
CA GLY A 90 -5.09 1.67 11.75
C GLY A 90 -4.65 1.81 10.30
N ILE A 91 -3.88 2.86 10.01
CA ILE A 91 -3.22 3.04 8.71
C ILE A 91 -2.06 2.03 8.63
N ARG A 92 -2.39 0.77 8.32
CA ARG A 92 -1.54 -0.16 7.58
C ARG A 92 -2.15 -0.39 6.20
N ALA A 93 -2.77 0.66 5.65
CA ALA A 93 -2.91 0.73 4.21
C ALA A 93 -1.47 0.75 3.68
N VAL A 94 -1.00 -0.40 3.22
CA VAL A 94 -0.13 -0.43 2.05
C VAL A 94 -0.98 0.15 0.92
N VAL A 95 -1.22 1.47 0.99
CA VAL A 95 -1.11 2.28 -0.20
C VAL A 95 0.31 1.98 -0.61
N SER A 96 0.50 1.05 -1.55
CA SER A 96 1.69 1.10 -2.36
C SER A 96 1.64 2.52 -2.90
N PRO A 97 2.52 3.45 -2.48
CA PRO A 97 2.59 4.70 -3.20
C PRO A 97 3.09 4.26 -4.57
N ALA A 98 2.17 4.18 -5.53
CA ALA A 98 2.55 4.27 -6.91
C ALA A 98 3.36 5.57 -6.99
N ALA A 99 4.68 5.40 -7.09
CA ALA A 99 5.71 6.41 -7.13
C ALA A 99 5.81 7.35 -5.91
N GLU A 100 6.33 6.87 -4.78
CA GLU A 100 7.39 7.67 -4.17
C GLU A 100 8.57 7.60 -5.15
N THR A 101 8.74 8.66 -5.94
CA THR A 101 9.81 8.78 -6.93
C THR A 101 11.16 8.73 -6.22
N PHE A 102 11.74 7.54 -6.12
CA PHE A 102 13.15 7.41 -5.79
C PHE A 102 13.94 8.05 -6.92
N VAL A 103 14.46 9.26 -6.69
CA VAL A 103 15.42 9.91 -7.57
C VAL A 103 16.78 9.27 -7.29
N SER A 104 17.44 8.77 -8.33
CA SER A 104 18.79 8.23 -8.20
C SER A 104 19.74 9.35 -7.76
N LEU A 105 20.69 9.04 -6.86
CA LEU A 105 21.72 10.01 -6.45
C LEU A 105 22.46 10.60 -7.67
N GLY A 106 22.61 9.80 -8.74
CA GLY A 106 23.21 10.25 -9.99
C GLY A 106 22.46 11.40 -10.67
N ASP A 107 21.14 11.49 -10.51
CA ASP A 107 20.31 12.56 -11.08
C ASP A 107 20.38 13.85 -10.25
N MET A 108 20.77 13.77 -8.97
CA MET A 108 20.97 14.94 -8.10
C MET A 108 22.37 15.55 -8.23
N LEU A 109 23.35 14.79 -8.71
CA LEU A 109 24.72 15.25 -8.86
C LEU A 109 24.93 15.88 -10.24
N ARG A 110 24.92 17.20 -10.32
CA ARG A 110 25.44 17.92 -11.49
C ARG A 110 26.96 17.74 -11.54
N PRO A 111 27.55 17.12 -12.58
CA PRO A 111 28.99 17.11 -12.74
C PRO A 111 29.47 18.54 -12.86
N ARG A 112 30.43 18.93 -12.01
CA ARG A 112 31.15 20.19 -12.18
C ARG A 112 31.94 20.05 -13.46
N GLU A 113 31.53 20.76 -14.51
CA GLU A 113 32.29 20.81 -15.75
C GLU A 113 33.73 21.21 -15.42
N MET A 114 34.65 20.32 -15.79
CA MET A 114 36.07 20.56 -15.65
C MET A 114 36.40 21.62 -16.69
N VAL A 115 36.41 22.89 -16.26
CA VAL A 115 36.86 23.99 -17.08
C VAL A 115 38.29 23.67 -17.48
N GLU A 116 38.52 23.38 -18.77
CA GLU A 116 39.87 23.20 -19.29
C GLU A 116 40.70 24.43 -18.92
N PRO A 117 41.89 24.26 -18.34
CA PRO A 117 42.75 25.39 -18.07
C PRO A 117 43.10 26.04 -19.40
N ALA A 118 42.61 27.27 -19.61
CA ALA A 118 42.96 28.08 -20.76
C ALA A 118 44.48 28.09 -20.92
N ARG A 119 44.94 27.54 -22.05
CA ARG A 119 46.36 27.46 -22.40
C ARG A 119 46.92 28.88 -22.45
N MET A 120 47.65 29.29 -21.42
CA MET A 120 48.29 30.61 -21.40
C MET A 120 49.27 30.72 -22.58
N PRO A 121 49.26 31.82 -23.36
CA PRO A 121 50.28 32.03 -24.36
C PRO A 121 51.63 32.22 -23.66
N GLN A 122 52.60 31.39 -24.04
CA GLN A 122 53.97 31.51 -23.55
C GLN A 122 54.56 32.84 -24.02
N ARG A 123 55.06 33.64 -23.07
CA ARG A 123 55.81 34.87 -23.35
C ARG A 123 57.13 34.51 -24.04
N PRO A 124 57.54 35.22 -25.12
CA PRO A 124 58.83 34.97 -25.75
C PRO A 124 59.97 35.36 -24.79
N ALA A 125 60.99 34.50 -24.75
CA ALA A 125 62.20 34.71 -23.96
C ALA A 125 62.94 35.95 -24.48
N ARG A 126 63.25 36.90 -23.58
CA ARG A 126 64.09 38.06 -23.87
C ARG A 126 65.53 37.60 -23.94
N VAL A 127 66.13 37.61 -25.13
CA VAL A 127 67.57 37.41 -25.32
C VAL A 127 68.27 38.67 -24.80
N LEU A 128 69.15 38.50 -23.81
CA LEU A 128 69.99 39.57 -23.27
C LEU A 128 71.21 39.72 -24.20
N ALA A 129 71.24 40.80 -25.00
CA ALA A 129 72.44 41.19 -25.73
C ALA A 129 73.34 41.99 -24.77
N ALA A 130 74.50 41.42 -24.40
CA ALA A 130 75.55 42.15 -23.72
C ALA A 130 76.44 42.81 -24.79
N ALA A 131 76.36 44.13 -24.87
CA ALA A 131 77.38 44.97 -25.49
C ALA A 131 78.34 45.42 -24.39
N GLY A 132 79.61 45.02 -24.49
CA GLY A 132 80.72 45.52 -23.69
C GLY A 132 81.78 46.07 -24.63
N ALA A 133 82.16 47.32 -24.39
CA ALA A 133 83.21 48.09 -25.06
C ALA A 133 84.62 47.60 -24.71
#